data_AF-A0A3D1J0H2-F1
#
_entry.id   AF-A0A3D1J0H2-F1
#
_cell.length_a   1.000
_cell.length_b   1.000
_cell.length_c   1.000
_cell.angle_alpha   90.00
_cell.angle_beta   90.00
_cell.angle_gamma   90.00
#
_symmetry.space_group_name_H-M   'P 1'
#
loop_
_entity.id
_entity.type
_entity.pdbx_description
1 polymer ?
#
loop_
_entity_poly.entity_id
_entity_poly.type
_entity_poly.pdbx_seq_one_letter_code
_entity_poly.pdbx_strand_id
1 'polypeptide(L)'
;CRARGILYIVDNTMTSPYLFLPKSVDASLVINALTKSIGGHGHALGGSLTDTGLYDWSQFPNIFDTYKRNSSPQWGMAQIRAKSLRDFGASLGPEA
;
A
#
# COMPACT_ATOMS: atom_id res chain seq x y z
N CYS A 1 7.59 5.53 14.51
CA CYS A 1 8.09 4.65 13.43
C CYS A 1 9.20 5.33 12.61
N ARG A 2 8.95 6.50 12.01
CA ARG A 2 9.95 7.27 11.23
C ARG A 2 11.30 7.42 11.93
N ALA A 3 11.31 7.91 13.17
CA ALA A 3 12.55 8.13 13.94
C ALA A 3 13.41 6.87 14.18
N ARG A 4 12.83 5.67 13.99
CA ARG A 4 13.53 4.38 14.13
C ARG A 4 13.71 3.66 12.79
N GLY A 5 13.41 4.30 11.66
CA GLY A 5 13.47 3.65 10.33
C GLY A 5 12.47 2.50 10.16
N ILE A 6 11.36 2.49 10.92
CA ILE A 6 10.35 1.44 10.85
C ILE A 6 9.26 1.85 9.85
N LEU A 7 8.92 0.95 8.93
CA LEU A 7 7.81 1.11 8.00
C LEU A 7 6.48 1.21 8.78
N TYR A 8 5.78 2.34 8.63
CA TYR A 8 4.49 2.55 9.28
C TYR A 8 3.36 2.38 8.28
N ILE A 9 2.47 1.41 8.52
CA ILE A 9 1.35 1.10 7.65
C ILE A 9 0.06 1.40 8.40
N VAL A 10 -0.88 2.05 7.71
CA VAL A 10 -2.23 2.33 8.23
C VAL A 10 -3.26 1.73 7.30
N ASP A 11 -4.18 0.92 7.85
CA ASP A 11 -5.44 0.60 7.19
C ASP A 11 -6.41 1.75 7.41
N ASN A 12 -6.72 2.50 6.35
CA ASN A 12 -7.58 3.68 6.38
C ASN A 12 -8.99 3.38 5.82
N THR A 13 -9.42 2.12 5.86
CA THR A 13 -10.72 1.69 5.30
C THR A 13 -11.91 2.37 5.97
N MET A 14 -11.93 2.42 7.31
CA MET A 14 -13.09 2.89 8.08
C MET A 14 -13.28 4.41 8.00
N THR A 15 -12.20 5.16 8.23
CA THR A 15 -12.21 6.63 8.19
C THR A 15 -12.29 7.18 6.77
N SER A 16 -11.79 6.42 5.78
CA SER A 16 -11.62 6.85 4.39
C SER A 16 -10.62 8.03 4.23
N PRO A 17 -10.09 8.24 3.01
CA PRO A 17 -9.22 9.39 2.74
C PRO A 17 -9.91 10.75 2.92
N TYR A 18 -11.25 10.80 2.98
CA TYR A 18 -11.99 12.03 3.17
C TYR A 18 -11.92 12.56 4.61
N LEU A 19 -11.99 11.68 5.62
CA LEU A 19 -11.96 12.08 7.03
C LEU A 19 -10.55 12.07 7.61
N PHE A 20 -9.69 11.18 7.13
CA PHE A 20 -8.35 11.01 7.66
C PHE A 20 -7.34 10.85 6.53
N LEU A 21 -6.30 11.69 6.57
CA LEU A 21 -5.16 11.63 5.68
C LEU A 21 -3.98 11.01 6.45
N PRO A 22 -3.68 9.70 6.32
CA PRO A 22 -2.68 9.05 7.17
C PRO A 22 -1.26 9.60 6.99
N LYS A 23 -0.99 10.26 5.85
CA LYS A 23 0.25 11.00 5.65
C LYS A 23 0.49 12.07 6.74
N SER A 24 -0.58 12.66 7.28
CA SER A 24 -0.50 13.66 8.37
C SER A 24 0.02 13.09 9.69
N VAL A 25 0.00 11.76 9.87
CA VAL A 25 0.56 11.06 11.04
C VAL A 25 1.82 10.27 10.69
N ASP A 26 2.52 10.64 9.62
CA ASP A 26 3.73 9.96 9.13
C ASP A 26 3.53 8.50 8.69
N ALA A 27 2.31 8.09 8.33
CA ALA A 27 2.08 6.78 7.73
C ALA A 27 2.85 6.67 6.41
N SER A 28 3.71 5.66 6.28
CA SER A 28 4.53 5.42 5.11
C SER A 28 3.72 4.78 3.98
N LEU A 29 2.91 3.78 4.32
CA LEU A 29 1.97 3.12 3.43
C LEU A 29 0.56 3.22 3.97
N VAL A 30 -0.41 3.32 3.06
CA VAL A 30 -1.83 3.31 3.38
C VAL A 30 -2.52 2.19 2.62
N ILE A 31 -3.32 1.41 3.32
CA ILE A 31 -4.17 0.37 2.76
C ILE A 31 -5.62 0.84 2.83
N ASN A 32 -6.40 0.61 1.79
CA ASN A 32 -7.85 0.76 1.83
C ASN A 32 -8.54 -0.43 1.16
N ALA A 33 -9.57 -0.97 1.81
CA ALA A 33 -10.54 -1.82 1.14
C ALA A 33 -11.48 -0.92 0.32
N LEU A 34 -11.27 -0.92 -0.99
CA LEU A 34 -12.08 -0.13 -1.93
C LEU A 34 -13.53 -0.58 -1.92
N THR A 35 -13.81 -1.85 -1.60
CA THR A 35 -15.17 -2.40 -1.45
C THR A 35 -16.06 -1.64 -0.48
N LYS A 36 -15.48 -1.03 0.55
CA LYS A 36 -16.22 -0.43 1.66
C LYS A 36 -16.61 1.01 1.34
N SER A 37 -16.22 1.97 2.15
CA SER A 37 -16.66 3.36 2.04
C SER A 37 -16.31 4.03 0.71
N ILE A 38 -15.28 3.57 0.01
CA ILE A 38 -14.85 4.16 -1.28
C ILE A 38 -15.75 3.69 -2.43
N GLY A 39 -15.97 2.38 -2.55
CA GLY A 39 -16.83 1.78 -3.56
C GLY A 39 -18.31 1.95 -3.23
N GLY A 40 -18.67 1.92 -1.94
CA GLY A 40 -19.94 2.32 -1.34
C GLY A 40 -21.14 1.40 -1.62
N HIS A 41 -21.11 0.68 -2.74
CA HIS A 41 -22.29 0.01 -3.30
C HIS A 41 -22.24 -1.52 -3.11
N GLY A 42 -21.18 -2.09 -2.54
CA GLY A 42 -21.09 -3.54 -2.30
C GLY A 42 -21.00 -4.42 -3.55
N HIS A 43 -20.91 -3.82 -4.75
CA HIS A 43 -20.89 -4.53 -6.04
C HIS A 43 -19.52 -4.54 -6.72
N ALA A 44 -18.45 -4.18 -6.02
CA ALA A 44 -17.09 -4.25 -6.53
C ALA A 44 -16.11 -4.62 -5.41
N LEU A 45 -15.30 -5.65 -5.63
CA LEU A 45 -14.18 -5.98 -4.74
C LEU A 45 -12.91 -5.32 -5.24
N GLY A 46 -12.13 -4.80 -4.28
CA GLY A 46 -10.86 -4.18 -4.59
C GLY A 46 -10.15 -3.69 -3.35
N GLY A 47 -8.83 -3.59 -3.46
CA GLY A 47 -7.97 -2.98 -2.46
C GLY A 47 -7.02 -1.99 -3.13
N SER A 48 -6.62 -0.97 -2.39
CA SER A 48 -5.54 -0.08 -2.80
C SER A 48 -4.43 -0.08 -1.77
N LEU A 49 -3.20 0.00 -2.27
CA LEU A 49 -2.02 0.34 -1.50
C LEU A 49 -1.48 1.67 -2.03
N THR A 50 -1.31 2.64 -1.14
CA THR A 50 -0.79 3.97 -1.46
C THR A 50 0.52 4.19 -0.73
N ASP A 51 1.59 4.45 -1.48
CA ASP A 51 2.85 4.96 -0.94
C ASP A 51 2.79 6.48 -0.76
N THR A 52 3.14 6.95 0.43
CA THR A 52 3.13 8.38 0.77
C THR A 52 4.44 9.09 0.43
N GLY A 53 5.48 8.32 0.07
CA GLY A 53 6.84 8.78 -0.19
C GLY A 53 7.64 9.10 1.07
N LEU A 54 7.16 8.72 2.25
CA LEU A 54 7.77 9.08 3.54
C LEU A 54 8.84 8.10 4.03
N TYR A 55 8.88 6.90 3.48
CA TYR A 55 9.82 5.85 3.88
C TYR A 55 10.95 5.70 2.86
N ASP A 56 12.17 5.61 3.38
CA ASP A 56 13.37 5.36 2.57
C ASP A 56 13.50 3.85 2.28
N TRP A 57 13.07 3.46 1.08
CA TRP A 57 13.13 2.07 0.63
C TRP A 57 14.55 1.50 0.52
N SER A 58 15.60 2.35 0.50
CA SER A 58 16.98 1.86 0.53
C SER A 58 17.36 1.20 1.87
N GLN A 59 16.64 1.52 2.93
CA GLN A 59 16.84 0.97 4.27
C GLN A 59 16.09 -0.35 4.50
N PHE A 60 15.22 -0.76 3.57
CA PHE A 60 14.48 -2.00 3.70
C PHE A 60 15.31 -3.19 3.19
N PRO A 61 15.74 -4.11 4.07
CA PRO A 61 16.69 -5.17 3.69
C PRO A 61 16.09 -6.19 2.72
N ASN A 62 14.77 -6.32 2.70
CA ASN A 62 14.06 -7.37 1.95
C ASN A 62 13.60 -6.90 0.55
N ILE A 63 14.32 -5.97 -0.08
CA ILE A 63 14.15 -5.65 -1.51
C ILE A 63 15.12 -6.51 -2.33
N PHE A 64 14.59 -7.32 -3.24
CA PHE A 64 15.39 -8.14 -4.15
C PHE A 64 16.09 -7.26 -5.19
N ASP A 65 17.32 -7.62 -5.56
CA ASP A 65 18.16 -6.81 -6.44
C ASP A 65 17.53 -6.53 -7.81
N THR A 66 16.72 -7.46 -8.32
CA THR A 66 15.97 -7.28 -9.57
C THR A 66 15.06 -6.03 -9.56
N TYR A 67 14.58 -5.61 -8.38
CA TYR A 67 13.74 -4.41 -8.24
C TYR A 67 14.54 -3.13 -7.96
N LYS A 68 15.84 -3.25 -7.65
CA LYS A 68 16.74 -2.11 -7.40
C LYS A 68 17.19 -1.37 -8.66
N ARG A 69 16.85 -1.90 -9.85
CA ARG A 69 17.09 -1.24 -11.15
C ARG A 69 16.28 0.06 -11.35
N ASN A 70 15.18 0.22 -10.61
CA ASN A 70 14.37 1.43 -10.63
C ASN A 70 14.99 2.49 -9.72
N SER A 71 14.44 3.71 -9.71
CA SER A 71 14.83 4.70 -8.71
C SER A 71 14.52 4.19 -7.29
N SER A 72 15.37 4.54 -6.31
CA SER A 72 15.22 4.06 -4.92
C SER A 72 13.82 4.25 -4.32
N PRO A 73 13.14 5.40 -4.50
CA PRO A 73 11.77 5.58 -4.00
C PRO A 73 10.75 4.61 -4.59
N GLN A 74 11.02 4.00 -5.74
CA GLN A 74 10.11 3.07 -6.42
C GLN A 74 10.35 1.61 -6.05
N TRP A 75 11.44 1.28 -5.34
CA TRP A 75 11.83 -0.10 -5.07
C TRP A 75 10.73 -0.91 -4.37
N GLY A 76 10.13 -0.35 -3.30
CA GLY A 76 9.05 -0.98 -2.57
C GLY A 76 7.83 -1.25 -3.44
N MET A 77 7.30 -0.21 -4.10
CA MET A 77 6.14 -0.33 -4.97
C MET A 77 6.35 -1.26 -6.16
N ALA A 78 7.55 -1.26 -6.75
CA ALA A 78 7.90 -2.17 -7.84
C ALA A 78 7.88 -3.63 -7.40
N GLN A 79 8.50 -3.93 -6.25
CA GLN A 79 8.50 -5.28 -5.69
C GLN A 79 7.10 -5.71 -5.27
N ILE A 80 6.36 -4.85 -4.56
CA ILE A 80 5.00 -5.15 -4.10
C ILE A 80 4.10 -5.44 -5.28
N ARG A 81 4.07 -4.59 -6.32
CA ARG A 81 3.24 -4.83 -7.51
C ARG A 81 3.57 -6.16 -8.19
N ALA A 82 4.85 -6.47 -8.35
CA ALA A 82 5.27 -7.69 -9.03
C ALA A 82 4.98 -8.95 -8.22
N LYS A 83 5.29 -8.95 -6.91
CA LYS A 83 5.10 -10.11 -6.04
C LYS A 83 3.64 -10.30 -5.65
N SER A 84 2.91 -9.22 -5.35
CA SER A 84 1.50 -9.32 -4.95
C SER A 84 0.66 -9.99 -6.02
N LEU A 85 0.77 -9.57 -7.28
CA LEU A 85 0.02 -10.19 -8.37
C LEU A 85 0.45 -11.64 -8.63
N ARG A 86 1.76 -11.92 -8.56
CA ARG A 86 2.29 -13.26 -8.80
C ARG A 86 1.93 -14.25 -7.69
N ASP A 87 1.99 -13.82 -6.44
CA ASP A 87 1.88 -14.69 -5.26
C ASP A 87 0.42 -14.81 -4.79
N PHE A 88 -0.41 -13.76 -4.92
CA PHE A 88 -1.82 -13.75 -4.48
C PHE A 88 -2.85 -13.70 -5.61
N GLY A 89 -2.46 -13.34 -6.83
CA GLY A 89 -3.40 -13.18 -7.94
C GLY A 89 -4.23 -11.89 -7.87
N ALA A 90 -5.29 -11.84 -8.67
CA ALA A 90 -6.24 -10.73 -8.69
C ALA A 90 -7.28 -10.86 -7.56
N SER A 91 -7.99 -9.77 -7.25
CA SER A 91 -9.15 -9.82 -6.36
C SER A 91 -10.26 -10.69 -6.94
N LEU A 92 -11.02 -11.37 -6.06
CA LEU A 92 -12.23 -12.09 -6.43
C LEU A 92 -13.29 -11.16 -7.02
N GLY A 93 -14.24 -11.74 -7.74
CA GLY A 93 -15.47 -11.05 -8.14
C GLY A 93 -16.35 -10.75 -6.91
N PRO A 94 -17.14 -9.66 -6.92
CA PRO A 94 -18.05 -9.30 -5.82
C PRO A 94 -19.14 -10.32 -5.53
N GLU A 95 -19.40 -11.23 -6.46
CA GLU A 95 -20.30 -12.37 -6.35
C GLU A 95 -19.70 -13.63 -5.71
N ALA A 96 -18.39 -13.63 -5.42
CA ALA A 96 -17.66 -14.79 -4.89
C ALA A 96 -17.90 -15.07 -3.40
#